data_AF-A0A1W9U905-F1
#
_entry.id   AF-A0A1W9U905-F1
#
_cell.length_a   1.000
_cell.length_b   1.000
_cell.length_c   1.000
_cell.angle_alpha   90.00
_cell.angle_beta   90.00
_cell.angle_gamma   90.00
#
_symmetry.space_group_name_H-M   'P 1'
#
loop_
_entity.id
_entity.type
_entity.pdbx_description
1 polymer ?
#
loop_
_entity_poly.entity_id
_entity_poly.type
_entity_poly.pdbx_seq_one_letter_code
_entity_poly.pdbx_strand_id
1 'polypeptide(L)'
;MAIVFGLQRFFHDIRYHRERYRQFIGISFVILISVVGKPEELLFFTGLAFVFLGIAVRLWSSGHIKKNRVLATDGPYAFVRHPLYVGNITLGFGFALASSLWWSLPLLILILLIFYPQAVRREDENLHHMFKKDWEQWRTETPALIPRISRPVEPMFRDMNNIAENELLEWIKRSIKTRTNIFSCGYQGNVYLYEDKGRRLIIKAPVGWGLGGIIRRAMLRHEHRVYSRISGVTGVPHCYGLLDGRYLVLEFIDAIPRYRARITDRDVFFKALLKLIKDLHKSGVAHTDLKKKDNLLVVEGRTPFVIDFGVAVIRKSGFAPVNRYLYNLALKFDFNAWIKLKYDGRYEDILEQDREYFNRTVIEKVSRLIKDTYLDIKKALKGKR
;
A
#
# COMPACT_ATOMS: atom_id res chain seq x y z
N MET A 1 -50.40 -10.22 27.68
CA MET A 1 -49.44 -11.34 27.72
C MET A 1 -48.76 -11.62 26.36
N ALA A 2 -49.47 -11.57 25.22
CA ALA A 2 -48.89 -11.83 23.89
C ALA A 2 -47.80 -10.84 23.43
N ILE A 3 -47.92 -9.54 23.77
CA ILE A 3 -46.94 -8.50 23.41
C ILE A 3 -45.59 -8.71 24.12
N VAL A 4 -45.61 -9.16 25.37
CA VAL A 4 -44.39 -9.44 26.17
C VAL A 4 -43.64 -10.66 25.63
N PHE A 5 -44.37 -11.70 25.21
CA PHE A 5 -43.79 -12.88 24.53
C PHE A 5 -43.17 -12.53 23.17
N GLY A 6 -43.81 -11.62 22.42
CA GLY A 6 -43.28 -11.11 21.15
C GLY A 6 -41.99 -10.30 21.31
N LEU A 7 -41.91 -9.43 22.32
CA LEU A 7 -40.70 -8.65 22.63
C LEU A 7 -39.55 -9.53 23.11
N GLN A 8 -39.80 -10.52 23.98
CA GLN A 8 -38.74 -11.45 24.41
C GLN A 8 -38.21 -12.31 23.26
N ARG A 9 -39.09 -12.82 22.39
CA ARG A 9 -38.70 -13.53 21.17
C ARG A 9 -37.96 -12.62 20.19
N PHE A 10 -38.38 -11.38 20.03
CA PHE A 10 -37.68 -10.38 19.22
C PHE A 10 -36.29 -10.05 19.76
N PHE A 11 -36.13 -9.87 21.09
CA PHE A 11 -34.82 -9.66 21.70
C PHE A 11 -33.93 -10.91 21.63
N HIS A 12 -34.52 -12.11 21.74
CA HIS A 12 -33.82 -13.38 21.53
C HIS A 12 -33.38 -13.53 20.06
N ASP A 13 -34.24 -13.25 19.08
CA ASP A 13 -33.93 -13.34 17.66
C ASP A 13 -32.99 -12.21 17.20
N ILE A 14 -33.07 -11.03 17.81
CA ILE A 14 -32.01 -10.00 17.72
C ILE A 14 -30.73 -10.46 18.41
N ARG A 15 -30.72 -11.44 19.30
CA ARG A 15 -29.46 -11.93 19.91
C ARG A 15 -28.82 -13.05 19.10
N TYR A 16 -29.63 -13.91 18.47
CA TYR A 16 -29.18 -15.15 17.82
C TYR A 16 -29.36 -15.19 16.28
N HIS A 17 -30.16 -14.28 15.69
CA HIS A 17 -30.47 -14.20 14.25
C HIS A 17 -30.36 -12.77 13.68
N ARG A 18 -29.38 -11.99 14.16
CA ARG A 18 -29.17 -10.57 13.78
C ARG A 18 -29.09 -10.34 12.27
N GLU A 19 -28.62 -11.31 11.52
CA GLU A 19 -28.44 -11.22 10.07
C GLU A 19 -29.75 -11.04 9.30
N ARG A 20 -30.85 -11.66 9.74
CA ARG A 20 -32.16 -11.54 9.09
C ARG A 20 -32.74 -10.15 9.29
N TYR A 21 -32.54 -9.58 10.48
CA TYR A 21 -33.09 -8.30 10.87
C TYR A 21 -32.23 -7.11 10.45
N ARG A 22 -30.95 -7.30 10.12
CA ARG A 22 -30.05 -6.21 9.69
C ARG A 22 -30.63 -5.40 8.53
N GLN A 23 -31.15 -6.08 7.49
CA GLN A 23 -31.73 -5.39 6.33
C GLN A 23 -32.99 -4.64 6.72
N PHE A 24 -33.86 -5.26 7.52
CA PHE A 24 -35.07 -4.63 8.04
C PHE A 24 -34.74 -3.38 8.86
N ILE A 25 -33.81 -3.47 9.81
CA ILE A 25 -33.39 -2.35 10.66
C ILE A 25 -32.74 -1.24 9.84
N GLY A 26 -31.89 -1.58 8.87
CA GLY A 26 -31.29 -0.60 7.97
C GLY A 26 -32.32 0.13 7.11
N ILE A 27 -33.31 -0.58 6.55
CA ILE A 27 -34.39 0.00 5.75
C ILE A 27 -35.28 0.89 6.64
N SER A 28 -35.68 0.40 7.81
CA SER A 28 -36.47 1.17 8.78
C SER A 28 -35.76 2.44 9.23
N PHE A 29 -34.44 2.37 9.44
CA PHE A 29 -33.62 3.54 9.74
C PHE A 29 -33.66 4.57 8.60
N VAL A 30 -33.46 4.14 7.34
CA VAL A 30 -33.51 5.04 6.17
C VAL A 30 -34.90 5.68 6.03
N ILE A 31 -35.97 4.90 6.15
CA ILE A 31 -37.35 5.42 6.09
C ILE A 31 -37.58 6.48 7.18
N LEU A 32 -37.17 6.17 8.42
CA LEU A 32 -37.33 7.09 9.56
C LEU A 32 -36.64 8.43 9.30
N ILE A 33 -35.37 8.43 8.91
CA ILE A 33 -34.62 9.68 8.68
C ILE A 33 -35.10 10.43 7.44
N SER A 34 -35.63 9.73 6.43
CA SER A 34 -36.21 10.36 5.25
C SER A 34 -37.55 11.06 5.55
N VAL A 35 -38.37 10.50 6.45
CA VAL A 35 -39.65 11.11 6.85
C VAL A 35 -39.46 12.27 7.82
N VAL A 36 -38.51 12.15 8.76
CA VAL A 36 -38.26 13.16 9.80
C VAL A 36 -37.29 14.25 9.33
N GLY A 37 -36.51 13.98 8.29
CA GLY A 37 -35.44 14.85 7.80
C GLY A 37 -35.91 16.22 7.38
N LYS A 38 -35.06 17.22 7.63
CA LYS A 38 -35.24 18.61 7.17
C LYS A 38 -34.02 18.99 6.35
N PRO A 39 -33.96 18.58 5.08
CA PRO A 39 -32.74 18.63 4.28
C PRO A 39 -32.28 20.07 4.06
N GLU A 40 -31.02 20.32 4.37
CA GLU A 40 -30.29 21.51 3.97
C GLU A 40 -29.63 21.24 2.60
N GLU A 41 -29.67 22.20 1.67
CA GLU A 41 -29.25 21.97 0.27
C GLU A 41 -27.85 21.36 0.14
N LEU A 42 -26.86 21.90 0.86
CA LEU A 42 -25.48 21.42 0.78
C LEU A 42 -25.34 19.97 1.24
N LEU A 43 -25.94 19.63 2.39
CA LEU A 43 -25.91 18.29 2.96
C LEU A 43 -26.73 17.30 2.13
N PHE A 44 -27.83 17.76 1.54
CA PHE A 44 -28.66 16.98 0.63
C PHE A 44 -27.88 16.55 -0.62
N PHE A 45 -27.29 17.48 -1.35
CA PHE A 45 -26.52 17.15 -2.56
C PHE A 45 -25.25 16.35 -2.25
N THR A 46 -24.58 16.65 -1.14
CA THR A 46 -23.42 15.86 -0.68
C THR A 46 -23.85 14.43 -0.35
N GLY A 47 -24.93 14.27 0.42
CA GLY A 47 -25.49 12.97 0.77
C GLY A 47 -25.93 12.18 -0.46
N LEU A 48 -26.57 12.84 -1.43
CA LEU A 48 -26.99 12.26 -2.70
C LEU A 48 -25.79 11.72 -3.50
N ALA A 49 -24.67 12.45 -3.55
CA ALA A 49 -23.44 11.97 -4.18
C ALA A 49 -22.91 10.68 -3.52
N PHE A 50 -22.97 10.60 -2.19
CA PHE A 50 -22.62 9.37 -1.46
C PHE A 50 -23.61 8.23 -1.71
N VAL A 51 -24.90 8.51 -1.85
CA VAL A 51 -25.90 7.49 -2.21
C VAL A 51 -25.56 6.90 -3.58
N PHE A 52 -25.31 7.72 -4.60
CA PHE A 52 -24.91 7.26 -5.92
C PHE A 52 -23.60 6.46 -5.89
N LEU A 53 -22.61 6.92 -5.11
CA LEU A 53 -21.36 6.18 -4.92
C LEU A 53 -21.60 4.80 -4.28
N GLY A 54 -22.46 4.73 -3.25
CA GLY A 54 -22.82 3.47 -2.60
C GLY A 54 -23.53 2.50 -3.55
N ILE A 55 -24.45 3.00 -4.40
CA ILE A 55 -25.10 2.21 -5.45
C ILE A 55 -24.05 1.71 -6.46
N ALA A 56 -23.16 2.56 -6.93
CA ALA A 56 -22.11 2.20 -7.88
C ALA A 56 -21.20 1.10 -7.33
N VAL A 57 -20.77 1.21 -6.06
CA VAL A 57 -19.97 0.17 -5.37
C VAL A 57 -20.75 -1.16 -5.31
N ARG A 58 -22.05 -1.13 -5.02
CA ARG A 58 -22.88 -2.35 -4.96
C ARG A 58 -23.07 -3.00 -6.32
N LEU A 59 -23.32 -2.22 -7.37
CA LEU A 59 -23.44 -2.71 -8.75
C LEU A 59 -22.11 -3.32 -9.21
N TRP A 60 -21.00 -2.62 -8.96
CA TRP A 60 -19.67 -3.11 -9.26
C TRP A 60 -19.37 -4.43 -8.52
N SER A 61 -19.73 -4.52 -7.24
CA SER A 61 -19.55 -5.74 -6.43
C SER A 61 -20.39 -6.89 -6.96
N SER A 62 -21.67 -6.65 -7.19
CA SER A 62 -22.60 -7.69 -7.64
C SER A 62 -22.19 -8.28 -8.98
N GLY A 63 -21.64 -7.46 -9.88
CA GLY A 63 -21.13 -7.92 -11.18
C GLY A 63 -19.95 -8.89 -11.12
N HIS A 64 -19.24 -8.96 -9.98
CA HIS A 64 -18.07 -9.85 -9.80
C HIS A 64 -18.40 -11.12 -9.01
N ILE A 65 -19.62 -11.25 -8.45
CA ILE A 65 -20.01 -12.44 -7.68
C ILE A 65 -20.46 -13.55 -8.61
N LYS A 66 -19.66 -14.61 -8.73
CA LYS A 66 -20.08 -15.89 -9.33
C LYS A 66 -20.52 -16.84 -8.23
N LYS A 67 -21.80 -16.73 -7.82
CA LYS A 67 -22.36 -17.46 -6.67
C LYS A 67 -21.95 -18.94 -6.65
N ASN A 68 -21.35 -19.34 -5.54
CA ASN A 68 -20.99 -20.72 -5.18
C ASN A 68 -20.08 -21.47 -6.17
N ARG A 69 -19.44 -20.78 -7.12
CA ARG A 69 -18.54 -21.43 -8.09
C ARG A 69 -17.08 -21.06 -7.89
N VAL A 70 -16.80 -19.77 -7.66
CA VAL A 70 -15.42 -19.26 -7.54
C VAL A 70 -15.40 -18.17 -6.47
N LEU A 71 -14.33 -18.14 -5.66
CA LEU A 71 -14.09 -17.04 -4.73
C LEU A 71 -13.86 -15.75 -5.52
N ALA A 72 -14.72 -14.75 -5.33
CA ALA A 72 -14.53 -13.45 -5.93
C ALA A 72 -13.36 -12.74 -5.25
N THR A 73 -12.25 -12.59 -5.95
CA THR A 73 -11.03 -11.91 -5.45
C THR A 73 -10.68 -10.67 -6.28
N ASP A 74 -11.53 -10.31 -7.23
CA ASP A 74 -11.33 -9.33 -8.28
C ASP A 74 -12.32 -8.16 -8.19
N GLY A 75 -12.09 -7.13 -9.00
CA GLY A 75 -12.88 -5.89 -8.94
C GLY A 75 -12.86 -5.28 -7.53
N PRO A 76 -14.01 -5.02 -6.90
CA PRO A 76 -14.04 -4.43 -5.57
C PRO A 76 -13.58 -5.40 -4.47
N TYR A 77 -13.64 -6.72 -4.71
CA TYR A 77 -13.16 -7.75 -3.79
C TYR A 77 -11.62 -7.82 -3.70
N ALA A 78 -10.90 -7.13 -4.60
CA ALA A 78 -9.46 -6.96 -4.50
C ALA A 78 -9.02 -5.91 -3.46
N PHE A 79 -9.96 -5.05 -3.02
CA PHE A 79 -9.67 -3.95 -2.11
C PHE A 79 -10.18 -4.22 -0.69
N VAL A 80 -11.33 -4.89 -0.57
CA VAL A 80 -12.00 -5.28 0.69
C VAL A 80 -12.72 -6.61 0.50
N ARG A 81 -12.87 -7.39 1.56
CA ARG A 81 -13.55 -8.70 1.49
C ARG A 81 -15.06 -8.58 1.35
N HIS A 82 -15.65 -7.54 1.93
CA HIS A 82 -17.10 -7.32 1.91
C HIS A 82 -17.48 -5.98 1.26
N PRO A 83 -17.24 -5.78 -0.04
CA PRO A 83 -17.51 -4.52 -0.72
C PRO A 83 -19.01 -4.19 -0.82
N LEU A 84 -19.90 -5.20 -0.80
CA LEU A 84 -21.34 -4.97 -0.66
C LEU A 84 -21.71 -4.28 0.65
N TYR A 85 -21.00 -4.62 1.74
CA TYR A 85 -21.18 -3.94 3.02
C TYR A 85 -20.59 -2.54 3.02
N VAL A 86 -19.46 -2.33 2.32
CA VAL A 86 -18.94 -0.97 2.09
C VAL A 86 -19.98 -0.12 1.36
N GLY A 87 -20.58 -0.64 0.28
CA GLY A 87 -21.65 0.06 -0.43
C GLY A 87 -22.87 0.37 0.44
N ASN A 88 -23.28 -0.56 1.32
CA ASN A 88 -24.39 -0.31 2.26
C ASN A 88 -24.04 0.74 3.32
N ILE A 89 -22.81 0.76 3.84
CA ILE A 89 -22.32 1.78 4.77
C ILE A 89 -22.32 3.15 4.09
N THR A 90 -21.81 3.23 2.85
CA THR A 90 -21.78 4.46 2.06
C THR A 90 -23.20 4.97 1.77
N LEU A 91 -24.14 4.07 1.43
CA LEU A 91 -25.56 4.40 1.29
C LEU A 91 -26.14 4.99 2.58
N GLY A 92 -25.98 4.30 3.71
CA GLY A 92 -26.49 4.77 5.00
C GLY A 92 -25.92 6.13 5.41
N PHE A 93 -24.64 6.34 5.15
CA PHE A 93 -23.97 7.62 5.37
C PHE A 93 -24.54 8.73 4.47
N GLY A 94 -24.76 8.44 3.19
CA GLY A 94 -25.37 9.38 2.25
C GLY A 94 -26.78 9.79 2.67
N PHE A 95 -27.63 8.85 3.09
CA PHE A 95 -28.96 9.16 3.60
C PHE A 95 -28.93 9.94 4.92
N ALA A 96 -28.03 9.60 5.85
CA ALA A 96 -27.87 10.31 7.11
C ALA A 96 -27.41 11.76 6.91
N LEU A 97 -26.49 12.00 5.98
CA LEU A 97 -26.11 13.36 5.57
C LEU A 97 -27.29 14.09 4.92
N ALA A 98 -27.97 13.45 3.96
CA ALA A 98 -29.05 14.08 3.21
C ALA A 98 -30.26 14.45 4.08
N SER A 99 -30.48 13.77 5.21
CA SER A 99 -31.57 14.10 6.13
C SER A 99 -31.29 15.34 7.00
N SER A 100 -30.03 15.81 7.07
CA SER A 100 -29.57 16.93 7.92
C SER A 100 -29.88 16.76 9.41
N LEU A 101 -30.03 15.52 9.88
CA LEU A 101 -30.34 15.20 11.27
C LEU A 101 -29.06 14.86 12.00
N TRP A 102 -28.66 15.69 12.97
CA TRP A 102 -27.41 15.50 13.72
C TRP A 102 -27.30 14.13 14.41
N TRP A 103 -28.42 13.55 14.85
CA TRP A 103 -28.46 12.25 15.53
C TRP A 103 -28.42 11.05 14.57
N SER A 104 -28.62 11.26 13.26
CA SER A 104 -28.67 10.17 12.28
C SER A 104 -27.32 9.47 12.13
N LEU A 105 -26.20 10.21 12.16
CA LEU A 105 -24.84 9.66 12.06
C LEU A 105 -24.44 8.84 13.29
N PRO A 106 -24.59 9.32 14.54
CA PRO A 106 -24.38 8.49 15.74
C PRO A 106 -25.23 7.22 15.75
N LEU A 107 -26.51 7.32 15.36
CA LEU A 107 -27.40 6.16 15.31
C LEU A 107 -26.97 5.16 14.22
N LEU A 108 -26.58 5.63 13.04
CA LEU A 108 -26.00 4.80 11.99
C LEU A 108 -24.77 4.05 12.51
N ILE A 109 -23.83 4.74 13.17
CA ILE A 109 -22.62 4.11 13.74
C ILE A 109 -23.01 3.02 14.74
N LEU A 110 -23.98 3.28 15.62
CA LEU A 110 -24.47 2.29 16.57
C LEU A 110 -25.05 1.06 15.87
N ILE A 111 -25.88 1.24 14.84
CA ILE A 111 -26.42 0.14 14.02
C ILE A 111 -25.28 -0.66 13.37
N LEU A 112 -24.28 0.01 12.80
CA LEU A 112 -23.13 -0.65 12.19
C LEU A 112 -22.37 -1.51 13.22
N LEU A 113 -22.09 -0.96 14.41
CA LEU A 113 -21.37 -1.68 15.47
C LEU A 113 -22.13 -2.90 16.00
N ILE A 114 -23.45 -2.86 16.05
CA ILE A 114 -24.27 -3.96 16.57
C ILE A 114 -24.42 -5.10 15.55
N PHE A 115 -24.59 -4.78 14.26
CA PHE A 115 -25.01 -5.75 13.24
C PHE A 115 -23.89 -6.20 12.29
N TYR A 116 -22.94 -5.34 11.94
CA TYR A 116 -21.94 -5.67 10.91
C TYR A 116 -20.84 -6.62 11.39
N PRO A 117 -20.30 -6.55 12.63
CA PRO A 117 -19.26 -7.47 13.07
C PRO A 117 -19.67 -8.94 13.01
N GLN A 118 -20.89 -9.26 13.44
CA GLN A 118 -21.41 -10.64 13.38
C GLN A 118 -21.67 -11.09 11.94
N ALA A 119 -22.28 -10.23 11.13
CA ALA A 119 -22.58 -10.58 9.74
C ALA A 119 -21.30 -10.81 8.90
N VAL A 120 -20.27 -9.98 9.12
CA VAL A 120 -18.94 -10.16 8.51
C VAL A 120 -18.32 -11.48 8.92
N ARG A 121 -18.33 -11.82 10.22
CA ARG A 121 -17.78 -13.09 10.72
C ARG A 121 -18.48 -14.30 10.11
N ARG A 122 -19.81 -14.28 10.05
CA ARG A 122 -20.61 -15.36 9.47
C ARG A 122 -20.33 -15.56 7.98
N GLU A 123 -20.25 -14.46 7.23
CA GLU A 123 -19.92 -14.52 5.81
C GLU A 123 -18.48 -15.01 5.59
N ASP A 124 -17.53 -14.57 6.42
CA ASP A 124 -16.17 -15.08 6.44
C ASP A 124 -16.11 -16.59 6.73
N GLU A 125 -16.86 -17.08 7.74
CA GLU A 125 -16.98 -18.51 8.06
C GLU A 125 -17.53 -19.29 6.85
N ASN A 126 -18.61 -18.81 6.23
CA ASN A 126 -19.20 -19.45 5.07
C ASN A 126 -18.22 -19.52 3.88
N LEU A 127 -17.52 -18.41 3.59
CA LEU A 127 -16.50 -18.37 2.54
C LEU A 127 -15.32 -19.29 2.84
N HIS A 128 -14.89 -19.36 4.10
CA HIS A 128 -13.85 -20.29 4.54
C HIS A 128 -14.28 -21.75 4.34
N HIS A 129 -15.51 -22.11 4.73
CA HIS A 129 -16.04 -23.45 4.54
C HIS A 129 -16.12 -23.85 3.06
N MET A 130 -16.47 -22.91 2.18
CA MET A 130 -16.62 -23.17 0.75
C MET A 130 -15.28 -23.24 0.00
N PHE A 131 -14.33 -22.36 0.30
CA PHE A 131 -13.13 -22.15 -0.51
C PHE A 131 -11.81 -22.49 0.19
N LYS A 132 -11.85 -22.84 1.48
CA LYS A 132 -10.72 -23.35 2.29
C LYS A 132 -9.41 -22.56 2.06
N LYS A 133 -8.40 -23.17 1.45
CA LYS A 133 -7.05 -22.62 1.25
C LYS A 133 -7.04 -21.33 0.42
N ASP A 134 -7.87 -21.22 -0.61
CA ASP A 134 -7.92 -20.03 -1.47
C ASP A 134 -8.41 -18.81 -0.67
N TRP A 135 -9.36 -19.02 0.23
CA TRP A 135 -9.85 -17.99 1.13
C TRP A 135 -8.82 -17.62 2.20
N GLU A 136 -8.07 -18.59 2.75
CA GLU A 136 -6.99 -18.32 3.71
C GLU A 136 -5.87 -17.47 3.10
N GLN A 137 -5.48 -17.75 1.86
CA GLN A 137 -4.50 -16.93 1.15
C GLN A 137 -5.06 -15.54 0.85
N TRP A 138 -6.30 -15.43 0.39
CA TRP A 138 -6.90 -14.14 0.06
C TRP A 138 -7.16 -13.25 1.28
N ARG A 139 -7.62 -13.81 2.42
CA ARG A 139 -7.93 -13.02 3.63
C ARG A 139 -6.72 -12.38 4.29
N THR A 140 -5.54 -12.97 4.12
CA THR A 140 -4.30 -12.40 4.67
C THR A 140 -3.91 -11.12 3.93
N GLU A 141 -4.30 -11.04 2.66
CA GLU A 141 -3.96 -9.93 1.78
C GLU A 141 -5.05 -8.85 1.68
N THR A 142 -6.31 -9.21 1.96
CA THR A 142 -7.50 -8.35 1.78
C THR A 142 -8.24 -8.11 3.11
N PRO A 143 -8.39 -6.86 3.57
CA PRO A 143 -9.08 -6.52 4.83
C PRO A 143 -10.60 -6.64 4.72
N ALA A 144 -11.31 -6.67 5.85
CA ALA A 144 -12.76 -6.87 5.87
C ALA A 144 -13.57 -5.75 5.18
N LEU A 145 -13.48 -4.51 5.71
CA LEU A 145 -14.36 -3.38 5.32
C LEU A 145 -13.62 -2.10 4.96
N ILE A 146 -12.46 -1.85 5.57
CA ILE A 146 -11.67 -0.65 5.30
C ILE A 146 -10.60 -1.03 4.27
N PRO A 147 -10.60 -0.43 3.06
CA PRO A 147 -9.63 -0.76 2.02
C PRO A 147 -8.20 -0.61 2.53
N ARG A 148 -7.41 -1.68 2.50
CA ARG A 148 -5.99 -1.62 2.86
C ARG A 148 -5.23 -1.21 1.62
N ILE A 149 -4.68 -0.01 1.68
CA ILE A 149 -3.66 0.42 0.73
C ILE A 149 -2.32 -0.32 1.01
N SER A 150 -2.13 -0.91 2.22
CA SER A 150 -0.94 -1.70 2.57
C SER A 150 -1.21 -2.88 3.54
N ARG A 151 -0.60 -4.04 3.26
CA ARG A 151 -0.63 -5.32 4.02
C ARG A 151 -0.03 -5.17 5.44
N PRO A 152 -0.37 -6.04 6.42
CA PRO A 152 0.45 -6.19 7.61
C PRO A 152 1.77 -6.80 7.16
N VAL A 153 2.85 -6.14 7.54
CA VAL A 153 4.19 -6.72 7.49
C VAL A 153 4.21 -7.78 8.59
N GLU A 154 4.55 -9.03 8.27
CA GLU A 154 4.92 -10.00 9.32
C GLU A 154 6.05 -9.35 10.14
N PRO A 155 5.85 -9.13 11.45
CA PRO A 155 6.84 -8.50 12.32
C PRO A 155 7.93 -9.51 12.69
N MET A 156 8.52 -10.17 11.70
CA MET A 156 9.65 -11.06 11.94
C MET A 156 10.93 -10.24 11.77
N PHE A 157 11.38 -9.62 12.86
CA PHE A 157 12.80 -9.39 13.04
C PHE A 157 13.43 -10.77 13.22
N ARG A 158 14.24 -11.23 12.26
CA ARG A 158 14.94 -12.51 12.42
C ARG A 158 16.02 -12.31 13.46
N ASP A 159 16.04 -13.19 14.47
CA ASP A 159 17.01 -13.13 15.55
C ASP A 159 18.42 -13.06 14.96
N MET A 160 19.09 -11.94 15.22
CA MET A 160 20.46 -11.73 14.79
C MET A 160 21.33 -12.32 15.88
N ASN A 161 21.98 -13.45 15.62
CA ASN A 161 23.01 -13.99 16.52
C ASN A 161 23.88 -12.82 17.03
N ASN A 162 23.77 -12.51 18.34
CA ASN A 162 24.51 -11.49 19.11
C ASN A 162 23.87 -10.09 19.32
N ILE A 163 22.67 -9.77 18.83
CA ILE A 163 21.97 -8.50 19.16
C ILE A 163 20.53 -8.79 19.57
N ALA A 164 20.19 -8.54 20.84
CA ALA A 164 18.82 -8.70 21.32
C ALA A 164 17.90 -7.60 20.76
N GLU A 165 16.68 -7.98 20.39
CA GLU A 165 15.66 -7.06 19.81
C GLU A 165 15.46 -5.80 20.67
N ASN A 166 15.35 -5.99 21.99
CA ASN A 166 15.14 -4.90 22.96
C ASN A 166 16.35 -3.95 23.04
N GLU A 167 17.57 -4.47 22.92
CA GLU A 167 18.79 -3.67 22.96
C GLU A 167 18.86 -2.73 21.75
N LEU A 168 18.60 -3.27 20.55
CA LEU A 168 18.55 -2.48 19.33
C LEU A 168 17.43 -1.44 19.37
N LEU A 169 16.26 -1.81 19.89
CA LEU A 169 15.13 -0.90 20.04
C LEU A 169 15.46 0.29 20.97
N GLU A 170 16.10 0.04 22.11
CA GLU A 170 16.52 1.11 23.02
C GLU A 170 17.60 1.99 22.42
N TRP A 171 18.57 1.41 21.70
CA TRP A 171 19.56 2.18 20.95
C TRP A 171 18.89 3.13 19.95
N ILE A 172 17.91 2.64 19.17
CA ILE A 172 17.17 3.44 18.19
C ILE A 172 16.43 4.60 18.86
N LYS A 173 15.69 4.32 19.94
CA LYS A 173 14.96 5.35 20.69
C LYS A 173 15.91 6.42 21.21
N ARG A 174 17.07 6.01 21.75
CA ARG A 174 18.11 6.94 22.21
C ARG A 174 18.62 7.80 21.07
N SER A 175 19.06 7.21 19.95
CA SER A 175 19.56 7.94 18.77
C SER A 175 18.54 8.92 18.19
N ILE A 176 17.25 8.57 18.17
CA ILE A 176 16.19 9.49 17.75
C ILE A 176 16.05 10.65 18.73
N LYS A 177 16.05 10.38 20.04
CA LYS A 177 15.91 11.39 21.10
C LYS A 177 17.09 12.35 21.11
N THR A 178 18.31 11.85 20.97
CA THR A 178 19.56 12.64 21.01
C THR A 178 19.97 13.19 19.65
N ARG A 179 19.29 12.79 18.57
CA ARG A 179 19.64 13.13 17.17
C ARG A 179 21.08 12.77 16.79
N THR A 180 21.60 11.67 17.33
CA THR A 180 22.93 11.14 17.02
C THR A 180 22.85 9.97 16.04
N ASN A 181 23.98 9.56 15.46
CA ASN A 181 24.10 8.41 14.55
C ASN A 181 23.29 8.54 13.24
N ILE A 182 22.92 9.77 12.85
CA ILE A 182 22.21 10.04 11.60
C ILE A 182 23.21 9.86 10.44
N PHE A 183 22.93 8.90 9.58
CA PHE A 183 23.70 8.62 8.37
C PHE A 183 23.23 9.51 7.21
N SER A 184 21.91 9.69 7.08
CA SER A 184 21.32 10.54 6.04
C SER A 184 19.90 10.99 6.43
N CYS A 185 19.51 12.16 5.93
CA CYS A 185 18.16 12.70 6.06
C CYS A 185 17.43 12.59 4.72
N GLY A 186 16.37 11.79 4.66
CA GLY A 186 15.57 11.60 3.44
C GLY A 186 14.14 12.11 3.58
N TYR A 187 13.45 12.25 2.45
CA TYR A 187 12.03 12.62 2.42
C TYR A 187 11.11 11.61 3.11
N GLN A 188 11.52 10.34 3.23
CA GLN A 188 10.74 9.27 3.86
C GLN A 188 10.98 9.16 5.38
N GLY A 189 12.08 9.74 5.89
CA GLY A 189 12.49 9.62 7.29
C GLY A 189 14.00 9.79 7.47
N ASN A 190 14.47 9.58 8.70
CA ASN A 190 15.89 9.61 9.02
C ASN A 190 16.47 8.20 8.86
N VAL A 191 17.68 8.13 8.31
CA VAL A 191 18.48 6.92 8.20
C VAL A 191 19.58 6.98 9.26
N TYR A 192 19.65 5.97 10.11
CA TYR A 192 20.64 5.86 11.17
C TYR A 192 21.63 4.73 10.86
N LEU A 193 22.89 4.93 11.20
CA LEU A 193 23.94 3.92 11.14
C LEU A 193 24.15 3.36 12.54
N TYR A 194 23.83 2.09 12.73
CA TYR A 194 24.21 1.35 13.94
C TYR A 194 25.56 0.71 13.70
N GLU A 195 26.49 0.93 14.62
CA GLU A 195 27.84 0.36 14.60
C GLU A 195 28.23 -0.02 16.02
N ASP A 196 28.05 -1.30 16.34
CA ASP A 196 28.38 -1.86 17.66
C ASP A 196 28.51 -3.40 17.53
N LYS A 197 29.24 -4.03 18.46
CA LYS A 197 29.51 -5.49 18.50
C LYS A 197 30.00 -6.07 17.16
N GLY A 198 30.78 -5.30 16.40
CA GLY A 198 31.31 -5.71 15.08
C GLY A 198 30.24 -5.80 13.98
N ARG A 199 29.05 -5.23 14.17
CA ARG A 199 27.98 -5.19 13.18
C ARG A 199 27.70 -3.76 12.75
N ARG A 200 27.49 -3.58 11.45
CA ARG A 200 27.03 -2.31 10.86
C ARG A 200 25.66 -2.53 10.24
N LEU A 201 24.68 -1.72 10.63
CA LEU A 201 23.29 -1.81 10.16
C LEU A 201 22.76 -0.44 9.74
N ILE A 202 21.87 -0.46 8.77
CA ILE A 202 21.08 0.71 8.36
C ILE A 202 19.69 0.60 8.97
N ILE A 203 19.30 1.63 9.72
CA ILE A 203 17.98 1.71 10.34
C ILE A 203 17.22 2.89 9.73
N LYS A 204 16.12 2.61 9.05
CA LYS A 204 15.20 3.65 8.56
C LYS A 204 14.07 3.86 9.55
N ALA A 205 13.95 5.08 10.06
CA ALA A 205 12.92 5.45 11.01
C ALA A 205 11.95 6.50 10.42
N PRO A 206 10.63 6.31 10.55
CA PRO A 206 9.65 7.30 10.14
C PRO A 206 9.69 8.50 11.11
N VAL A 207 9.71 9.71 10.58
CA VAL A 207 9.72 10.95 11.37
C VAL A 207 8.40 11.71 11.18
N GLY A 208 7.90 12.34 12.25
CA GLY A 208 6.76 13.28 12.21
C GLY A 208 5.46 12.75 12.82
N TRP A 209 4.52 13.67 13.04
CA TRP A 209 3.21 13.42 13.66
C TRP A 209 2.06 13.58 12.65
N GLY A 210 0.87 13.11 12.99
CA GLY A 210 -0.33 13.24 12.16
C GLY A 210 -0.33 12.44 10.85
N LEU A 211 -1.07 12.92 9.83
CA LEU A 211 -1.27 12.25 8.54
C LEU A 211 0.05 11.96 7.79
N GLY A 212 1.01 12.89 7.84
CA GLY A 212 2.33 12.69 7.23
C GLY A 212 3.10 11.52 7.85
N GLY A 213 2.98 11.31 9.16
CA GLY A 213 3.56 10.16 9.85
C GLY A 213 2.90 8.84 9.47
N ILE A 214 1.58 8.84 9.19
CA ILE A 214 0.86 7.65 8.69
C ILE A 214 1.37 7.24 7.31
N ILE A 215 1.53 8.20 6.39
CA ILE A 215 2.03 7.94 5.03
C ILE A 215 3.45 7.36 5.07
N ARG A 216 4.38 7.98 5.82
CA ARG A 216 5.77 7.51 5.92
C ARG A 216 5.87 6.11 6.52
N ARG A 217 5.07 5.80 7.54
CA ARG A 217 4.95 4.42 8.08
C ARG A 217 4.44 3.44 7.03
N ALA A 218 3.45 3.83 6.23
CA ALA A 218 2.95 3.00 5.15
C ALA A 218 4.00 2.76 4.06
N MET A 219 4.82 3.76 3.74
CA MET A 219 5.94 3.65 2.81
C MET A 219 7.04 2.71 3.33
N LEU A 220 7.45 2.80 4.60
CA LEU A 220 8.45 1.88 5.17
C LEU A 220 7.94 0.44 5.24
N ARG A 221 6.67 0.24 5.59
CA ARG A 221 6.04 -1.09 5.52
C ARG A 221 5.99 -1.61 4.08
N HIS A 222 5.76 -0.71 3.12
CA HIS A 222 5.80 -1.06 1.71
C HIS A 222 7.21 -1.50 1.30
N GLU A 223 8.23 -0.72 1.66
CA GLU A 223 9.64 -1.05 1.40
C GLU A 223 10.02 -2.41 2.03
N HIS A 224 9.63 -2.67 3.27
CA HIS A 224 9.81 -3.99 3.89
C HIS A 224 9.22 -5.12 3.05
N ARG A 225 7.97 -4.97 2.56
CA ARG A 225 7.32 -6.01 1.72
C ARG A 225 8.04 -6.23 0.40
N VAL A 226 8.70 -5.20 -0.12
CA VAL A 226 9.54 -5.34 -1.30
C VAL A 226 10.74 -6.20 -0.96
N TYR A 227 11.47 -5.86 0.11
CA TYR A 227 12.60 -6.66 0.60
C TYR A 227 12.23 -8.12 0.89
N SER A 228 11.07 -8.39 1.48
CA SER A 228 10.60 -9.76 1.71
C SER A 228 10.43 -10.56 0.42
N ARG A 229 10.05 -9.92 -0.71
CA ARG A 229 9.90 -10.59 -2.01
C ARG A 229 11.23 -10.85 -2.72
N ILE A 230 12.21 -9.98 -2.50
CA ILE A 230 13.52 -10.05 -3.16
C ILE A 230 14.59 -10.65 -2.24
N SER A 231 14.16 -11.30 -1.14
CA SER A 231 15.06 -12.03 -0.26
C SER A 231 15.80 -13.10 -1.07
N GLY A 232 17.13 -13.00 -1.13
CA GLY A 232 17.98 -13.88 -1.93
C GLY A 232 18.37 -13.35 -3.31
N VAL A 233 17.87 -12.18 -3.75
CA VAL A 233 18.41 -11.51 -4.93
C VAL A 233 19.79 -10.93 -4.58
N THR A 234 20.82 -11.26 -5.37
CA THR A 234 22.16 -10.68 -5.21
C THR A 234 22.17 -9.23 -5.70
N GLY A 235 22.82 -8.31 -4.97
CA GLY A 235 22.87 -6.89 -5.34
C GLY A 235 21.79 -6.03 -4.70
N VAL A 236 21.14 -6.52 -3.64
CA VAL A 236 20.29 -5.73 -2.74
C VAL A 236 20.70 -6.01 -1.28
N PRO A 237 20.53 -5.04 -0.36
CA PRO A 237 20.83 -5.28 1.05
C PRO A 237 19.99 -6.40 1.66
N HIS A 238 20.57 -7.18 2.56
CA HIS A 238 19.78 -8.08 3.40
C HIS A 238 18.82 -7.27 4.29
N CYS A 239 17.57 -7.71 4.37
CA CYS A 239 16.57 -7.11 5.25
C CYS A 239 16.33 -8.02 6.45
N TYR A 240 16.63 -7.51 7.65
CA TYR A 240 16.46 -8.23 8.90
C TYR A 240 15.03 -8.20 9.42
N GLY A 241 14.25 -7.21 9.00
CA GLY A 241 12.82 -7.12 9.30
C GLY A 241 12.36 -5.71 9.69
N LEU A 242 11.16 -5.64 10.24
CA LEU A 242 10.54 -4.41 10.74
C LEU A 242 10.42 -4.46 12.27
N LEU A 243 11.45 -3.94 12.96
CA LEU A 243 11.52 -3.87 14.41
C LEU A 243 10.42 -2.96 14.97
N ASP A 244 9.73 -3.41 16.03
CA ASP A 244 8.60 -2.71 16.66
C ASP A 244 7.50 -2.28 15.65
N GLY A 245 7.41 -3.00 14.51
CA GLY A 245 6.46 -2.72 13.43
C GLY A 245 6.62 -1.34 12.75
N ARG A 246 7.74 -0.65 12.97
CA ARG A 246 7.98 0.72 12.44
C ARG A 246 9.42 1.05 12.03
N TYR A 247 10.44 0.33 12.51
CA TYR A 247 11.83 0.58 12.15
C TYR A 247 12.31 -0.47 11.16
N LEU A 248 12.65 -0.07 9.94
CA LEU A 248 13.15 -1.00 8.93
C LEU A 248 14.66 -1.20 9.16
N VAL A 249 15.06 -2.45 9.41
CA VAL A 249 16.46 -2.82 9.68
C VAL A 249 17.04 -3.52 8.45
N LEU A 250 18.11 -2.95 7.91
CA LEU A 250 18.81 -3.41 6.72
C LEU A 250 20.30 -3.61 7.03
N GLU A 251 20.92 -4.48 6.24
CA GLU A 251 22.37 -4.60 6.16
C GLU A 251 23.01 -3.28 5.72
N PHE A 252 24.12 -2.94 6.37
CA PHE A 252 25.00 -1.89 5.87
C PHE A 252 25.86 -2.46 4.73
N ILE A 253 25.79 -1.84 3.56
CA ILE A 253 26.64 -2.19 2.43
C ILE A 253 27.78 -1.18 2.37
N ASP A 254 29.01 -1.68 2.46
CA ASP A 254 30.21 -0.86 2.27
C ASP A 254 30.41 -0.58 0.77
N ALA A 255 29.75 0.47 0.29
CA ALA A 255 29.71 0.82 -1.12
C ALA A 255 29.72 2.33 -1.34
N ILE A 256 30.18 2.71 -2.53
CA ILE A 256 30.26 4.10 -2.97
C ILE A 256 29.09 4.35 -3.94
N PRO A 257 28.33 5.45 -3.80
CA PRO A 257 27.32 5.82 -4.80
C PRO A 257 27.91 5.92 -6.20
N ARG A 258 27.23 5.38 -7.22
CA ARG A 258 27.76 5.27 -8.61
C ARG A 258 28.33 6.57 -9.15
N TYR A 259 27.69 7.71 -8.85
CA TYR A 259 28.14 9.01 -9.36
C TYR A 259 29.50 9.47 -8.79
N ARG A 260 29.99 8.86 -7.71
CA ARG A 260 31.32 9.06 -7.13
C ARG A 260 32.26 7.87 -7.35
N ALA A 261 31.70 6.70 -7.68
CA ALA A 261 32.47 5.48 -7.80
C ALA A 261 33.24 5.43 -9.13
N ARG A 262 34.48 4.94 -9.08
CA ARG A 262 35.22 4.50 -10.27
C ARG A 262 34.81 3.07 -10.59
N ILE A 263 34.16 2.88 -11.73
CA ILE A 263 33.78 1.55 -12.22
C ILE A 263 35.00 0.99 -12.98
N THR A 264 35.49 -0.17 -12.56
CA THR A 264 36.69 -0.81 -13.16
C THR A 264 36.42 -1.25 -14.59
N ASP A 265 35.29 -1.92 -14.80
CA ASP A 265 34.83 -2.41 -16.10
C ASP A 265 33.35 -2.07 -16.26
N ARG A 266 33.05 -1.14 -17.17
CA ARG A 266 31.68 -0.67 -17.39
C ARG A 266 30.81 -1.76 -17.99
N ASP A 267 31.34 -2.58 -18.90
CA ASP A 267 30.54 -3.60 -19.57
C ASP A 267 30.13 -4.71 -18.60
N VAL A 268 31.07 -5.17 -17.77
CA VAL A 268 30.77 -6.14 -16.71
C VAL A 268 29.78 -5.55 -15.71
N PHE A 269 29.99 -4.30 -15.27
CA PHE A 269 29.09 -3.63 -14.33
C PHE A 269 27.66 -3.49 -14.87
N PHE A 270 27.48 -3.01 -16.11
CA PHE A 270 26.16 -2.83 -16.69
C PHE A 270 25.48 -4.16 -17.06
N LYS A 271 26.24 -5.20 -17.41
CA LYS A 271 25.71 -6.57 -17.52
C LYS A 271 25.19 -7.09 -16.18
N ALA A 272 25.96 -6.91 -15.10
CA ALA A 272 25.55 -7.28 -13.75
C ALA A 272 24.32 -6.49 -13.29
N LEU A 273 24.25 -5.19 -13.60
CA LEU A 273 23.11 -4.35 -13.26
C LEU A 273 21.85 -4.77 -14.03
N LEU A 274 21.98 -5.10 -15.32
CA LEU A 274 20.86 -5.61 -16.11
C LEU A 274 20.35 -6.94 -15.54
N LYS A 275 21.26 -7.83 -15.15
CA LYS A 275 20.91 -9.09 -14.50
C LYS A 275 20.17 -8.84 -13.18
N LEU A 276 20.66 -7.95 -12.33
CA LEU A 276 19.99 -7.56 -11.09
C LEU A 276 18.56 -7.03 -11.37
N ILE A 277 18.38 -6.14 -12.34
CA ILE A 277 17.06 -5.62 -12.71
C ILE A 277 16.12 -6.76 -13.15
N LYS A 278 16.60 -7.67 -13.99
CA LYS A 278 15.83 -8.86 -14.43
C LYS A 278 15.48 -9.78 -13.25
N ASP A 279 16.40 -9.98 -12.31
CA ASP A 279 16.17 -10.79 -11.11
C ASP A 279 15.11 -10.15 -10.20
N LEU A 280 15.11 -8.81 -10.04
CA LEU A 280 14.03 -8.08 -9.36
C LEU A 280 12.68 -8.28 -10.06
N HIS A 281 12.65 -8.15 -11.39
CA HIS A 281 11.44 -8.32 -12.21
C HIS A 281 10.89 -9.74 -12.11
N LYS A 282 11.77 -10.75 -12.09
CA LYS A 282 11.41 -12.16 -11.90
C LYS A 282 10.77 -12.40 -10.54
N SER A 283 11.24 -11.71 -9.50
CA SER A 283 10.64 -11.70 -8.15
C SER A 283 9.36 -10.85 -8.05
N GLY A 284 8.86 -10.31 -9.17
CA GLY A 284 7.63 -9.53 -9.22
C GLY A 284 7.78 -8.10 -8.67
N VAL A 285 8.99 -7.54 -8.67
CA VAL A 285 9.29 -6.20 -8.16
C VAL A 285 9.90 -5.35 -9.27
N ALA A 286 9.48 -4.09 -9.37
CA ALA A 286 10.07 -3.09 -10.24
C ALA A 286 10.48 -1.86 -9.41
N HIS A 287 11.70 -1.36 -9.54
CA HIS A 287 12.25 -0.34 -8.63
C HIS A 287 11.69 1.06 -8.92
N THR A 288 11.52 1.42 -10.19
CA THR A 288 10.99 2.68 -10.76
C THR A 288 11.83 3.94 -10.61
N ASP A 289 12.74 4.01 -9.62
CA ASP A 289 13.55 5.21 -9.37
C ASP A 289 15.07 4.99 -9.43
N LEU A 290 15.53 4.03 -10.25
CA LEU A 290 16.98 3.70 -10.38
C LEU A 290 17.83 4.87 -10.89
N LYS A 291 17.19 5.88 -11.50
CA LYS A 291 17.84 7.09 -12.03
C LYS A 291 18.35 8.02 -10.93
N LYS A 292 17.86 7.89 -9.70
CA LYS A 292 18.25 8.75 -8.60
C LYS A 292 19.70 8.43 -8.21
N LYS A 293 20.53 9.48 -8.11
CA LYS A 293 21.99 9.35 -8.01
C LYS A 293 22.46 8.48 -6.83
N ASP A 294 21.69 8.45 -5.76
CA ASP A 294 22.04 7.74 -4.53
C ASP A 294 21.49 6.30 -4.45
N ASN A 295 20.62 5.89 -5.38
CA ASN A 295 19.94 4.59 -5.30
C ASN A 295 20.73 3.44 -5.93
N LEU A 296 21.81 3.75 -6.65
CA LEU A 296 22.72 2.77 -7.25
C LEU A 296 24.11 2.93 -6.63
N LEU A 297 24.53 1.91 -5.92
CA LEU A 297 25.81 1.80 -5.23
C LEU A 297 26.75 0.87 -6.01
N VAL A 298 28.05 1.03 -5.77
CA VAL A 298 29.11 0.23 -6.36
C VAL A 298 29.99 -0.32 -5.25
N VAL A 299 30.04 -1.65 -5.14
CA VAL A 299 30.94 -2.39 -4.25
C VAL A 299 32.19 -2.76 -5.04
N GLU A 300 33.36 -2.45 -4.48
CA GLU A 300 34.69 -2.78 -5.03
C GLU A 300 34.88 -2.40 -6.52
N GLY A 301 34.21 -1.35 -6.98
CA GLY A 301 34.29 -0.88 -8.38
C GLY A 301 33.64 -1.78 -9.43
N ARG A 302 33.01 -2.90 -9.04
CA ARG A 302 32.54 -3.96 -9.96
C ARG A 302 31.09 -4.37 -9.76
N THR A 303 30.62 -4.41 -8.52
CA THR A 303 29.33 -5.03 -8.20
C THR A 303 28.26 -3.97 -7.97
N PRO A 304 27.17 -3.95 -8.74
CA PRO A 304 26.07 -3.01 -8.53
C PRO A 304 25.20 -3.44 -7.34
N PHE A 305 24.84 -2.47 -6.50
CA PHE A 305 23.84 -2.62 -5.45
C PHE A 305 22.73 -1.59 -5.61
N VAL A 306 21.48 -2.02 -5.47
CA VAL A 306 20.30 -1.14 -5.53
C VAL A 306 19.71 -0.97 -4.14
N ILE A 307 19.43 0.27 -3.76
CA ILE A 307 18.81 0.64 -2.48
C ILE A 307 17.60 1.56 -2.67
N ASP A 308 16.84 1.75 -1.59
CA ASP A 308 15.66 2.64 -1.53
C ASP A 308 14.48 2.17 -2.40
N PHE A 309 13.80 1.13 -1.93
CA PHE A 309 12.63 0.55 -2.59
C PHE A 309 11.30 1.19 -2.15
N GLY A 310 11.34 2.38 -1.52
CA GLY A 310 10.14 3.00 -0.94
C GLY A 310 9.03 3.32 -1.94
N VAL A 311 9.37 3.47 -3.23
CA VAL A 311 8.42 3.71 -4.34
C VAL A 311 8.30 2.54 -5.33
N ALA A 312 8.97 1.43 -5.05
CA ALA A 312 8.98 0.26 -5.95
C ALA A 312 7.56 -0.31 -6.14
N VAL A 313 7.28 -0.87 -7.32
CA VAL A 313 5.98 -1.47 -7.65
C VAL A 313 6.07 -2.99 -7.53
N ILE A 314 5.17 -3.54 -6.72
CA ILE A 314 4.97 -4.97 -6.57
C ILE A 314 3.90 -5.44 -7.56
N ARG A 315 4.19 -6.51 -8.28
CA ARG A 315 3.20 -7.27 -9.06
C ARG A 315 2.28 -8.02 -8.10
N LYS A 316 0.98 -7.73 -8.17
CA LYS A 316 -0.07 -8.45 -7.45
C LYS A 316 -0.41 -9.75 -8.18
N SER A 317 -0.75 -10.78 -7.41
CA SER A 317 -1.39 -12.01 -7.88
C SER A 317 -2.87 -11.76 -8.20
N GLY A 318 -3.49 -12.68 -8.93
CA GLY A 318 -4.91 -12.59 -9.32
C GLY A 318 -5.21 -11.50 -10.36
N PHE A 319 -6.48 -11.13 -10.47
CA PHE A 319 -6.95 -10.13 -11.43
C PHE A 319 -6.75 -8.71 -10.89
N ALA A 320 -5.62 -8.11 -11.24
CA ALA A 320 -5.26 -6.76 -10.84
C ALA A 320 -4.84 -5.92 -12.07
N PRO A 321 -5.76 -5.57 -12.99
CA PRO A 321 -5.44 -4.98 -14.29
C PRO A 321 -4.72 -3.63 -14.18
N VAL A 322 -5.15 -2.75 -13.26
CA VAL A 322 -4.48 -1.47 -13.01
C VAL A 322 -3.07 -1.68 -12.45
N ASN A 323 -2.91 -2.58 -11.47
CA ASN A 323 -1.60 -2.92 -10.95
C ASN A 323 -0.71 -3.55 -12.04
N ARG A 324 -1.26 -4.41 -12.90
CA ARG A 324 -0.53 -5.05 -14.00
C ARG A 324 -0.08 -4.02 -15.02
N TYR A 325 -0.92 -3.05 -15.35
CA TYR A 325 -0.56 -1.93 -16.20
C TYR A 325 0.55 -1.07 -15.58
N LEU A 326 0.38 -0.65 -14.32
CA LEU A 326 1.39 0.14 -13.60
C LEU A 326 2.71 -0.62 -13.43
N TYR A 327 2.65 -1.92 -13.14
CA TYR A 327 3.81 -2.79 -13.03
C TYR A 327 4.52 -2.92 -14.38
N ASN A 328 3.80 -3.16 -15.48
CA ASN A 328 4.38 -3.23 -16.81
C ASN A 328 5.02 -1.89 -17.22
N LEU A 329 4.44 -0.77 -16.81
CA LEU A 329 5.05 0.55 -17.00
C LEU A 329 6.31 0.72 -16.15
N ALA A 330 6.28 0.26 -14.90
CA ALA A 330 7.42 0.25 -13.99
C ALA A 330 8.60 -0.59 -14.53
N LEU A 331 8.34 -1.76 -15.14
CA LEU A 331 9.37 -2.55 -15.83
C LEU A 331 10.11 -1.72 -16.89
N LYS A 332 9.34 -0.99 -17.71
CA LYS A 332 9.89 -0.13 -18.77
C LYS A 332 10.69 1.04 -18.19
N PHE A 333 10.29 1.59 -17.05
CA PHE A 333 11.07 2.64 -16.38
C PHE A 333 12.43 2.13 -15.90
N ASP A 334 12.51 0.92 -15.35
CA ASP A 334 13.78 0.35 -14.91
C ASP A 334 14.73 0.10 -16.08
N PHE A 335 14.24 -0.47 -17.18
CA PHE A 335 15.07 -0.69 -18.38
C PHE A 335 15.51 0.62 -19.04
N ASN A 336 14.63 1.62 -19.13
CA ASN A 336 15.02 2.95 -19.61
C ASN A 336 16.05 3.62 -18.69
N ALA A 337 15.93 3.44 -17.36
CA ALA A 337 16.92 3.93 -16.42
C ALA A 337 18.28 3.24 -16.63
N TRP A 338 18.29 1.93 -16.87
CA TRP A 338 19.50 1.18 -17.20
C TRP A 338 20.17 1.71 -18.48
N ILE A 339 19.42 1.91 -19.57
CA ILE A 339 19.94 2.51 -20.81
C ILE A 339 20.54 3.89 -20.53
N LYS A 340 19.79 4.75 -19.84
CA LYS A 340 20.26 6.10 -19.51
C LYS A 340 21.56 6.07 -18.70
N LEU A 341 21.71 5.12 -17.77
CA LEU A 341 22.92 4.97 -16.96
C LEU A 341 24.08 4.40 -17.76
N LYS A 342 23.84 3.40 -18.63
CA LYS A 342 24.87 2.74 -19.44
C LYS A 342 25.52 3.72 -20.42
N TYR A 343 24.69 4.51 -21.10
CA TYR A 343 25.10 5.46 -22.15
C TYR A 343 25.23 6.89 -21.65
N ASP A 344 25.15 7.13 -20.33
CA ASP A 344 25.19 8.45 -19.72
C ASP A 344 24.22 9.47 -20.38
N GLY A 345 23.08 8.97 -20.85
CA GLY A 345 22.01 9.75 -21.49
C GLY A 345 22.17 10.01 -23.00
N ARG A 346 23.24 9.52 -23.65
CA ARG A 346 23.42 9.58 -25.10
C ARG A 346 22.68 8.44 -25.78
N TYR A 347 21.44 8.68 -26.20
CA TYR A 347 20.57 7.63 -26.74
C TYR A 347 20.91 7.25 -28.19
N GLU A 348 21.66 8.11 -28.88
CA GLU A 348 22.24 7.88 -30.19
C GLU A 348 23.30 6.77 -30.19
N ASP A 349 23.99 6.57 -29.06
CA ASP A 349 25.06 5.57 -28.91
C ASP A 349 24.55 4.16 -28.56
N ILE A 350 23.23 3.95 -28.51
CA ILE A 350 22.64 2.67 -28.11
C ILE A 350 23.02 1.57 -29.10
N LEU A 351 23.67 0.53 -28.59
CA LEU A 351 24.02 -0.66 -29.37
C LEU A 351 22.76 -1.44 -29.77
N GLU A 352 22.81 -2.11 -30.91
CA GLU A 352 21.65 -2.82 -31.47
C GLU A 352 21.05 -3.84 -30.49
N GLN A 353 21.90 -4.62 -29.82
CA GLN A 353 21.51 -5.60 -28.81
C GLN A 353 20.78 -4.99 -27.60
N ASP A 354 20.99 -3.69 -27.31
CA ASP A 354 20.42 -3.02 -26.14
C ASP A 354 19.14 -2.24 -26.48
N ARG A 355 18.79 -2.11 -27.77
CA ARG A 355 17.59 -1.39 -28.21
C ARG A 355 16.30 -1.99 -27.68
N GLU A 356 16.26 -3.31 -27.42
CA GLU A 356 15.07 -3.98 -26.87
C GLU A 356 14.65 -3.44 -25.49
N TYR A 357 15.61 -2.89 -24.72
CA TYR A 357 15.38 -2.33 -23.39
C TYR A 357 14.97 -0.85 -23.43
N PHE A 358 15.03 -0.20 -24.60
CA PHE A 358 14.75 1.22 -24.75
C PHE A 358 13.33 1.48 -25.27
N ASN A 359 12.55 2.26 -24.52
CA ASN A 359 11.21 2.69 -24.92
C ASN A 359 11.09 4.22 -24.91
N ARG A 360 11.13 4.82 -26.12
CA ARG A 360 11.07 6.27 -26.34
C ARG A 360 9.75 6.90 -25.87
N THR A 361 8.61 6.25 -26.10
CA THR A 361 7.28 6.77 -25.72
C THR A 361 7.17 7.01 -24.21
N VAL A 362 7.80 6.15 -23.40
CA VAL A 362 7.85 6.29 -21.95
C VAL A 362 8.67 7.54 -21.56
N ILE A 363 9.78 7.80 -22.23
CA ILE A 363 10.61 8.99 -22.00
C ILE A 363 9.84 10.26 -22.34
N GLU A 364 9.16 10.29 -23.48
CA GLU A 364 8.33 11.42 -23.91
C GLU A 364 7.18 11.71 -22.94
N LYS A 365 6.57 10.67 -22.35
CA LYS A 365 5.55 10.81 -21.31
C LYS A 365 6.12 11.42 -20.03
N VAL A 366 7.32 11.00 -19.60
CA VAL A 366 8.01 11.57 -18.42
C VAL A 366 8.40 13.02 -18.64
N SER A 367 8.97 13.34 -19.80
CA SER A 367 9.33 14.71 -20.16
C SER A 367 8.11 15.63 -20.20
N ARG A 368 6.98 15.15 -20.72
CA ARG A 368 5.70 15.88 -20.66
C ARG A 368 5.24 16.10 -19.22
N LEU A 369 5.19 15.05 -18.39
CA LEU A 369 4.76 15.15 -17.00
C LEU A 369 5.61 16.16 -16.20
N ILE A 370 6.93 16.13 -16.36
CA ILE A 370 7.84 17.08 -15.70
C ILE A 370 7.58 18.50 -16.19
N LYS A 371 7.40 18.70 -17.51
CA LYS A 371 7.10 20.00 -18.11
C LYS A 371 5.77 20.56 -17.60
N ASP A 372 4.73 19.74 -17.55
CA ASP A 372 3.40 20.14 -17.09
C ASP A 372 3.43 20.50 -15.60
N THR A 373 4.08 19.68 -14.77
CA THR A 373 4.26 19.96 -13.33
C THR A 373 5.05 21.25 -13.09
N TYR A 374 6.11 21.50 -13.87
CA TYR A 374 6.88 22.75 -13.80
C TYR A 374 6.03 23.96 -14.20
N LEU A 375 5.21 23.83 -15.26
CA LEU A 375 4.30 24.88 -15.70
C LEU A 375 3.21 25.18 -14.65
N ASP A 376 2.69 24.15 -13.99
CA ASP A 376 1.69 24.29 -12.92
C ASP A 376 2.27 24.97 -11.67
N ILE A 377 3.46 24.57 -11.23
CA ILE A 377 4.18 25.23 -10.13
C ILE A 377 4.49 26.68 -10.49
N LYS A 378 4.93 26.95 -11.73
CA LYS A 378 5.22 28.30 -12.21
C LYS A 378 3.97 29.18 -12.29
N LYS A 379 2.81 28.62 -12.69
CA LYS A 379 1.51 29.31 -12.65
C LYS A 379 1.08 29.62 -11.22
N ALA A 380 1.19 28.65 -10.31
CA ALA A 380 0.86 28.83 -8.89
C ALA A 380 1.74 29.89 -8.20
N LEU A 381 3.01 30.00 -8.58
CA LEU A 381 3.94 31.03 -8.07
C LEU A 381 3.71 32.41 -8.70
N LYS A 382 3.17 32.49 -9.92
CA LYS A 382 2.83 33.77 -10.58
C LYS A 382 1.45 34.34 -10.18
N GLY A 383 0.56 33.52 -9.59
CA GLY A 383 -0.79 33.94 -9.18
C GLY A 383 -0.90 34.54 -7.76
N LYS A 384 0.22 34.89 -7.12
CA LYS A 384 0.27 35.50 -5.77
C LYS A 384 0.91 36.90 -5.77
N ARG A 385 0.64 37.71 -6.79
CA ARG A 385 0.96 39.15 -6.78
C ARG A 385 -0.29 39.97 -6.74
#